data_AF-A0A960XGB4-F1
#
_entry.id   AF-A0A960XGB4-F1
#
_cell.length_a   1.000
_cell.length_b   1.000
_cell.length_c   1.000
_cell.angle_alpha   90.00
_cell.angle_beta   90.00
_cell.angle_gamma   90.00
#
_symmetry.space_group_name_H-M   'P 1'
#
loop_
_entity.id
_entity.type
_entity.pdbx_description
1 polymer ?
#
loop_
_entity_poly.entity_id
_entity_poly.type
_entity_poly.pdbx_seq_one_letter_code
_entity_poly.pdbx_strand_id
1 'polypeptide(L)'
;NVSSGLAFAPKKCAPVYCATKAGLHSFTLSLRNQLEGSPVKVFELIPPLAETAMTEGRGGSKISVREVAEALLKGFAADRFEINVGPVALLRGMLRIAPRWAHSLVKNKA
;
A
#
# COMPACT_ATOMS: atom_id res chain seq x y z
N ASN A 1 8.24 1.21 -6.54
CA ASN A 1 7.76 -0.06 -5.99
C ASN A 1 6.26 -0.02 -5.74
N VAL A 2 5.54 -1.15 -5.94
CA VAL A 2 4.08 -1.24 -5.71
C VAL A 2 3.80 -2.28 -4.62
N SER A 3 3.38 -1.80 -3.44
CA SER A 3 3.07 -2.65 -2.29
C SER A 3 1.55 -2.76 -2.06
N SER A 4 1.09 -2.62 -0.82
CA SER A 4 -0.31 -2.71 -0.42
C SER A 4 -0.46 -2.29 1.05
N GLY A 5 -1.66 -1.89 1.48
CA GLY A 5 -1.97 -1.72 2.90
C GLY A 5 -1.70 -2.98 3.75
N LEU A 6 -1.66 -4.16 3.12
CA LEU A 6 -1.30 -5.42 3.78
C LEU A 6 0.18 -5.51 4.20
N ALA A 7 1.04 -4.62 3.70
CA ALA A 7 2.40 -4.44 4.21
C ALA A 7 2.42 -4.01 5.69
N PHE A 8 1.34 -3.37 6.15
CA PHE A 8 1.23 -2.82 7.51
C PHE A 8 0.20 -3.55 8.36
N ALA A 9 -0.90 -3.99 7.74
CA ALA A 9 -1.98 -4.70 8.42
C ALA A 9 -2.23 -6.06 7.75
N PRO A 10 -1.64 -7.16 8.27
CA PRO A 10 -1.76 -8.48 7.67
C PRO A 10 -3.20 -9.02 7.71
N LYS A 11 -3.63 -9.72 6.65
CA LYS A 11 -4.90 -10.47 6.61
C LYS A 11 -4.67 -11.97 6.75
N LYS A 12 -5.64 -12.69 7.34
CA LYS A 12 -5.53 -14.14 7.62
C LYS A 12 -5.32 -15.00 6.38
N CYS A 13 -6.04 -14.71 5.30
CA CYS A 13 -6.11 -15.59 4.13
C CYS A 13 -4.95 -15.42 3.13
N ALA A 14 -3.99 -14.52 3.39
CA ALA A 14 -2.90 -14.25 2.45
C ALA A 14 -1.55 -13.98 3.17
N PRO A 15 -1.06 -14.89 4.03
CA PRO A 15 0.13 -14.65 4.86
C PRO A 15 1.39 -14.38 4.03
N VAL A 16 1.62 -15.16 2.97
CA VAL A 16 2.78 -14.98 2.07
C VAL A 16 2.70 -13.64 1.33
N TYR A 17 1.51 -13.24 0.86
CA TYR A 17 1.33 -11.94 0.23
C TYR A 17 1.61 -10.80 1.22
N CYS A 18 1.13 -10.89 2.46
CA CYS A 18 1.39 -9.88 3.48
C CYS A 18 2.89 -9.77 3.79
N ALA A 19 3.57 -10.91 3.97
CA ALA A 19 5.00 -10.95 4.23
C ALA A 19 5.82 -10.37 3.07
N THR A 20 5.49 -10.71 1.82
CA THR A 20 6.20 -10.16 0.65
C THR A 20 5.96 -8.66 0.49
N LYS A 21 4.74 -8.15 0.75
CA LYS A 21 4.48 -6.72 0.70
C LYS A 21 5.14 -5.95 1.85
N ALA A 22 5.21 -6.53 3.05
CA ALA A 22 5.96 -5.95 4.17
C ALA A 22 7.47 -5.93 3.89
N GLY A 23 8.02 -7.02 3.35
CA GLY A 23 9.41 -7.09 2.90
C GLY A 23 9.72 -6.07 1.81
N LEU A 24 8.82 -5.90 0.83
CA LEU A 24 8.97 -4.88 -0.21
C LEU A 24 8.92 -3.46 0.36
N HIS A 25 8.08 -3.18 1.35
CA HIS A 25 8.06 -1.89 2.05
C HIS A 25 9.41 -1.63 2.74
N SER A 26 9.90 -2.58 3.53
CA SER A 26 11.21 -2.48 4.19
C SER A 26 12.34 -2.30 3.20
N PHE A 27 12.35 -3.06 2.10
CA PHE A 27 13.33 -2.92 1.03
C PHE A 27 13.29 -1.52 0.39
N THR A 28 12.08 -0.99 0.17
CA THR A 28 11.91 0.33 -0.45
C THR A 28 12.45 1.45 0.45
N LEU A 29 12.24 1.35 1.77
CA LEU A 29 12.83 2.28 2.73
C LEU A 29 14.36 2.21 2.72
N SER A 30 14.92 1.00 2.84
CA SER A 30 16.38 0.82 2.84
C SER A 30 17.03 1.30 1.54
N LEU A 31 16.42 0.99 0.39
CA LEU A 31 16.93 1.43 -0.91
C LEU A 31 16.89 2.95 -1.06
N ARG A 32 15.84 3.61 -0.56
CA ARG A 32 15.75 5.08 -0.56
C ARG A 32 16.90 5.68 0.25
N ASN A 33 17.15 5.17 1.45
CA ASN A 33 18.23 5.64 2.31
C ASN A 33 19.61 5.42 1.65
N GLN A 34 19.83 4.27 1.01
CA GLN A 34 21.08 3.98 0.29
C GLN A 34 21.34 4.91 -0.90
N LEU A 35 20.28 5.44 -1.50
CA LEU A 35 20.36 6.34 -2.66
C LEU A 35 20.26 7.82 -2.28
N GLU A 36 20.30 8.16 -0.99
CA GLU A 36 20.37 9.56 -0.54
C GLU A 36 21.58 10.27 -1.14
N GLY A 37 21.37 11.49 -1.65
CA GLY A 37 22.40 12.25 -2.37
C GLY A 37 22.60 11.87 -3.84
N SER A 38 21.96 10.80 -4.32
CA SER A 38 21.93 10.46 -5.75
C SER A 38 20.77 11.16 -6.47
N PRO A 39 20.78 11.26 -7.81
CA PRO A 39 19.64 11.77 -8.57
C PRO A 39 18.45 10.79 -8.64
N VAL A 40 18.60 9.57 -8.09
CA VAL A 40 17.57 8.53 -8.18
C VAL A 40 16.58 8.65 -7.03
N LYS A 41 15.30 8.87 -7.36
CA LYS A 41 14.20 8.92 -6.39
C LYS A 41 13.48 7.58 -6.29
N VAL A 42 13.23 7.11 -5.07
CA VAL A 42 12.57 5.82 -4.81
C VAL A 42 11.18 6.03 -4.20
N PHE A 43 10.15 5.70 -4.98
CA PHE A 43 8.75 5.83 -4.62
C PHE A 43 8.09 4.50 -4.30
N GLU A 44 7.13 4.52 -3.38
CA GLU A 44 6.25 3.40 -3.05
C GLU A 44 4.79 3.76 -3.27
N LEU A 45 4.10 2.99 -4.12
CA LEU A 45 2.66 3.05 -4.28
C LEU A 45 2.00 2.00 -3.40
N ILE A 46 1.04 2.43 -2.58
CA ILE A 46 0.38 1.58 -1.58
C ILE A 46 -1.14 1.60 -1.86
N PRO A 47 -1.62 0.78 -2.82
CA PRO A 47 -3.03 0.78 -3.22
C PRO A 47 -3.89 -0.14 -2.32
N PRO A 48 -5.22 0.13 -2.27
CA PRO A 48 -6.20 -0.84 -1.81
C PRO A 48 -6.46 -1.88 -2.91
N LEU A 49 -7.53 -2.68 -2.79
CA LEU A 49 -7.95 -3.60 -3.84
C LEU A 49 -8.36 -2.81 -5.09
N ALA A 50 -7.72 -3.07 -6.22
CA ALA A 50 -8.00 -2.40 -7.50
C ALA A 50 -8.84 -3.28 -8.43
N GLU A 51 -9.66 -2.67 -9.28
CA GLU A 51 -10.54 -3.36 -10.24
C GLU A 51 -9.77 -3.92 -11.43
N THR A 52 -9.30 -5.16 -11.30
CA THR A 52 -8.56 -5.88 -12.35
C THR A 52 -9.19 -7.25 -12.61
N ALA A 53 -8.88 -7.87 -13.75
CA ALA A 53 -9.29 -9.25 -14.06
C ALA A 53 -8.88 -10.25 -12.95
N MET A 54 -7.69 -10.08 -12.35
CA MET A 54 -7.22 -10.90 -11.21
C MET A 54 -8.14 -10.80 -9.97
N THR A 55 -8.81 -9.67 -9.81
CA THR A 55 -9.69 -9.39 -8.66
C THR A 55 -11.15 -9.57 -8.98
N GLU A 56 -11.50 -9.99 -10.19
CA GLU A 56 -12.86 -10.33 -10.57
C GLU A 56 -13.41 -11.42 -9.64
N GLY A 57 -14.69 -11.32 -9.27
CA GLY A 57 -15.31 -12.22 -8.28
C GLY A 57 -14.84 -12.07 -6.83
N ARG A 58 -13.76 -11.30 -6.55
CA ARG A 58 -13.39 -10.96 -5.16
C ARG A 58 -14.36 -9.93 -4.60
N GLY A 59 -14.86 -10.17 -3.38
CA GLY A 59 -15.73 -9.25 -2.66
C GLY A 59 -15.01 -7.99 -2.16
N GLY A 60 -15.77 -7.07 -1.58
CA GLY A 60 -15.27 -5.83 -1.00
C GLY A 60 -15.23 -4.65 -1.98
N SER A 61 -15.11 -3.45 -1.43
CA SER A 61 -14.96 -2.21 -2.20
C SER A 61 -13.62 -2.20 -2.93
N LYS A 62 -13.67 -1.89 -4.22
CA LYS A 62 -12.51 -1.75 -5.09
C LYS A 62 -12.41 -0.32 -5.57
N ILE A 63 -11.20 0.08 -5.91
CA ILE A 63 -10.91 1.35 -6.57
C ILE A 63 -10.61 1.08 -8.05
N SER A 64 -10.96 1.99 -8.94
CA SER A 64 -10.64 1.82 -10.35
C SER A 64 -9.13 1.88 -10.59
N VAL A 65 -8.65 1.16 -11.60
CA VAL A 65 -7.22 1.21 -12.00
C VAL A 65 -6.81 2.62 -12.41
N ARG A 66 -7.74 3.37 -13.01
CA ARG A 66 -7.54 4.76 -13.39
C ARG A 66 -7.23 5.64 -12.18
N GLU A 67 -8.02 5.53 -11.11
CA GLU A 67 -7.77 6.29 -9.88
C GLU A 67 -6.43 5.92 -9.23
N VAL A 68 -6.03 4.64 -9.26
CA VAL A 68 -4.70 4.22 -8.78
C VAL A 68 -3.59 4.87 -9.59
N ALA A 69 -3.73 4.89 -10.92
CA ALA A 69 -2.76 5.53 -11.82
C ALA A 69 -2.71 7.05 -11.61
N GLU A 70 -3.85 7.70 -11.46
CA GLU A 70 -3.92 9.14 -11.18
C GLU A 70 -3.30 9.49 -9.82
N ALA A 71 -3.53 8.68 -8.79
CA ALA A 71 -2.91 8.85 -7.49
C ALA A 71 -1.37 8.70 -7.56
N LEU A 72 -0.89 7.73 -8.34
CA LEU A 72 0.55 7.55 -8.61
C LEU A 72 1.15 8.80 -9.25
N LEU A 73 0.57 9.29 -10.34
CA LEU A 73 1.05 10.46 -11.07
C LEU A 73 1.04 11.72 -10.20
N LYS A 74 -0.04 11.95 -9.43
CA LYS A 74 -0.14 13.06 -8.46
C LYS A 74 0.86 12.91 -7.29
N GLY A 75 1.24 11.70 -6.94
CA GLY A 75 2.26 11.44 -5.93
C GLY A 75 3.66 11.76 -6.45
N PHE A 76 3.97 11.33 -7.67
CA PHE A 76 5.24 11.60 -8.34
C PHE A 76 5.46 13.08 -8.57
N ALA A 77 4.47 13.79 -9.10
CA ALA A 77 4.56 15.23 -9.34
C ALA A 77 4.78 16.05 -8.06
N ALA A 78 4.40 15.51 -6.89
CA ALA A 78 4.51 16.16 -5.59
C ALA A 78 5.66 15.62 -4.73
N ASP A 79 6.56 14.80 -5.29
CA ASP A 79 7.65 14.13 -4.57
C ASP A 79 7.19 13.40 -3.28
N ARG A 80 5.99 12.83 -3.31
CA ARG A 80 5.47 12.02 -2.21
C ARG A 80 6.02 10.60 -2.33
N PHE A 81 7.09 10.32 -1.59
CA PHE A 81 7.79 9.04 -1.65
C PHE A 81 6.97 7.83 -1.18
N GLU A 82 5.93 8.03 -0.38
CA GLU A 82 4.93 7.02 -0.04
C GLU A 82 3.53 7.50 -0.46
N ILE A 83 2.94 6.80 -1.42
CA ILE A 83 1.69 7.18 -2.07
C ILE A 83 0.60 6.23 -1.60
N ASN A 84 -0.07 6.63 -0.52
CA ASN A 84 -1.21 5.89 0.03
C ASN A 84 -2.47 6.22 -0.78
N VAL A 85 -3.10 5.21 -1.38
CA VAL A 85 -4.28 5.43 -2.25
C VAL A 85 -5.57 5.15 -1.48
N GLY A 86 -6.54 6.06 -1.60
CA GLY A 86 -7.88 5.91 -1.04
C GLY A 86 -7.89 5.53 0.46
N PRO A 87 -8.62 4.47 0.88
CA PRO A 87 -8.76 4.10 2.28
C PRO A 87 -7.45 3.66 2.97
N VAL A 88 -6.38 3.41 2.20
CA VAL A 88 -5.06 3.08 2.79
C VAL A 88 -4.50 4.26 3.57
N ALA A 89 -4.75 5.50 3.15
CA ALA A 89 -4.31 6.69 3.89
C ALA A 89 -4.94 6.74 5.29
N LEU A 90 -6.24 6.45 5.37
CA LEU A 90 -6.95 6.34 6.65
C LEU A 90 -6.40 5.18 7.50
N LEU A 91 -6.19 4.01 6.90
CA LEU A 91 -5.59 2.86 7.59
C LEU A 91 -4.21 3.21 8.19
N ARG A 92 -3.35 3.91 7.45
CA ARG A 92 -2.04 4.37 7.95
C ARG A 92 -2.17 5.32 9.14
N GLY A 93 -3.13 6.24 9.10
CA GLY A 93 -3.44 7.10 10.23
C GLY A 93 -3.89 6.30 11.46
N MET A 94 -4.83 5.36 11.27
CA MET A 94 -5.33 4.52 12.35
C MET A 94 -4.27 3.61 12.95
N LEU A 95 -3.33 3.09 12.15
CA LEU A 95 -2.22 2.28 12.67
C LEU A 95 -1.32 3.05 13.63
N ARG A 96 -1.27 4.38 13.53
CA ARG A 96 -0.51 5.24 14.46
C ARG A 96 -1.24 5.50 15.77
N ILE A 97 -2.58 5.56 15.74
CA ILE A 97 -3.41 5.97 16.90
C ILE A 97 -3.99 4.76 17.63
N ALA A 98 -4.56 3.81 16.88
CA ALA A 98 -5.29 2.67 17.40
C ALA A 98 -4.95 1.38 16.60
N PRO A 99 -3.71 0.86 16.70
CA PRO A 99 -3.24 -0.24 15.88
C PRO A 99 -4.08 -1.52 16.02
N ARG A 100 -4.55 -1.84 17.23
CA ARG A 100 -5.42 -3.03 17.47
C ARG A 100 -6.70 -2.97 16.63
N TRP A 101 -7.30 -1.78 16.55
CA TRP A 101 -8.53 -1.56 15.80
C TRP A 101 -8.27 -1.59 14.29
N ALA A 102 -7.19 -0.94 13.84
CA ALA A 102 -6.76 -0.97 12.45
C ALA A 102 -6.53 -2.42 11.95
N HIS A 103 -5.84 -3.24 12.75
CA HIS A 103 -5.67 -4.66 12.43
C HIS A 103 -6.99 -5.43 12.39
N SER A 104 -7.91 -5.16 13.32
CA SER A 104 -9.22 -5.82 13.36
C SER A 104 -10.04 -5.60 12.08
N LEU A 105 -10.00 -4.39 11.52
CA LEU A 105 -10.71 -4.02 10.28
C LEU A 105 -10.22 -4.77 9.04
N VAL A 106 -8.94 -5.17 9.03
CA VAL A 106 -8.30 -5.83 7.87
C VAL A 106 -8.26 -7.35 8.04
N LYS A 107 -8.12 -7.84 9.27
CA LYS A 107 -7.88 -9.25 9.63
C LYS A 107 -8.85 -10.24 8.98
N ASN A 108 -10.13 -9.88 8.85
CA ASN A 108 -11.20 -10.76 8.37
C ASN A 108 -11.74 -10.38 6.98
N LYS A 109 -11.14 -9.42 6.26
CA LYS A 109 -11.58 -9.12 4.89
C LYS A 109 -11.21 -10.26 3.95
N ALA A 110 -12.20 -10.72 3.17
CA ALA A 110 -12.05 -11.73 2.12
C ALA A 110 -11.08 -11.25 1.03
#